data_AF-A0A5S3SK16-F1
#
_entry.id   AF-A0A5S3SK16-F1
#
_cell.length_a   1.000
_cell.length_b   1.000
_cell.length_c   1.000
_cell.angle_alpha   90.00
_cell.angle_beta   90.00
_cell.angle_gamma   90.00
#
_symmetry.space_group_name_H-M   'P 1'
#
loop_
_entity.id
_entity.type
_entity.pdbx_description
1 polymer ?
#
loop_
_entity_poly.entity_id
_entity_poly.type
_entity_poly.pdbx_seq_one_letter_code
_entity_poly.pdbx_strand_id
1 'polypeptide(L)'
;MAKGQSLQDPFLNALRRERIPVSIFLVNGIKLQGKIQSFDQFVILLENTVNQMVYKHAISTVVPARAVNFQGVLGDDNSEEPEAGNV
;
A
#
# COMPACT_ATOMS: atom_id res chain seq x y z
N MET A 1 0.90 -11.13 22.06
CA MET A 1 2.10 -10.87 21.24
C MET A 1 1.82 -9.65 20.42
N ALA A 2 2.62 -8.58 20.52
CA ALA A 2 2.47 -7.42 19.67
C ALA A 2 2.67 -7.90 18.23
N LYS A 3 1.56 -8.08 17.50
CA LYS A 3 1.56 -8.42 16.07
C LYS A 3 2.22 -7.21 15.42
N GLY A 4 3.53 -7.34 15.13
CA GLY A 4 4.34 -6.24 14.61
C GLY A 4 3.54 -5.51 13.55
N GLN A 5 3.34 -4.22 13.77
CA GLN A 5 2.48 -3.36 12.97
C GLN A 5 2.69 -3.69 11.50
N SER A 6 1.65 -4.19 10.83
CA SER A 6 1.70 -4.69 9.45
C SER A 6 2.32 -3.60 8.57
N LEU A 7 3.55 -3.79 8.08
CA LEU A 7 4.24 -2.79 7.24
C LEU A 7 3.53 -2.62 5.89
N GLN A 8 2.84 -3.66 5.42
CA GLN A 8 2.33 -3.76 4.05
C GLN A 8 1.26 -2.71 3.75
N ASP A 9 0.20 -2.64 4.55
CA ASP A 9 -0.94 -1.76 4.25
C ASP A 9 -0.59 -0.28 4.39
N PRO A 10 0.12 0.18 5.45
CA PRO A 10 0.64 1.53 5.54
C PRO A 10 1.54 1.90 4.36
N PHE A 11 2.41 0.97 3.94
CA PHE A 11 3.31 1.18 2.81
C PHE A 11 2.54 1.39 1.50
N LEU A 12 1.63 0.46 1.16
CA LEU A 12 0.83 0.54 -0.06
C LEU A 12 -0.14 1.73 -0.04
N ASN A 13 -0.70 2.09 1.13
CA ASN A 13 -1.56 3.26 1.28
C ASN A 13 -0.81 4.56 1.09
N ALA A 14 0.41 4.70 1.61
CA ALA A 14 1.22 5.90 1.38
C ALA A 14 1.50 6.10 -0.12
N LEU A 15 1.91 5.03 -0.81
CA LEU A 15 2.14 5.04 -2.27
C LEU A 15 0.89 5.43 -3.06
N ARG A 16 -0.28 4.90 -2.68
CA ARG A 16 -1.58 5.18 -3.30
C ARG A 16 -2.01 6.63 -3.07
N ARG A 17 -2.03 7.10 -1.80
CA ARG A 17 -2.49 8.44 -1.43
C ARG A 17 -1.65 9.53 -2.06
N GLU A 18 -0.32 9.37 -2.04
CA GLU A 18 0.62 10.33 -2.61
C GLU A 18 0.84 10.16 -4.12
N ARG A 19 0.17 9.19 -4.75
CA ARG A 19 0.28 8.86 -6.18
C ARG A 19 1.74 8.72 -6.65
N ILE A 20 2.55 8.08 -5.81
CA ILE A 20 3.99 7.90 -6.06
C ILE A 20 4.17 6.89 -7.20
N PRO A 21 4.93 7.22 -8.25
CA PRO A 21 5.30 6.25 -9.26
C PRO A 21 6.10 5.09 -8.64
N VAL A 22 5.75 3.86 -8.99
CA VAL A 22 6.41 2.65 -8.49
C VAL A 22 6.93 1.80 -9.64
N SER A 23 8.00 1.06 -9.35
CA SER A 23 8.43 -0.10 -10.13
C SER A 23 8.08 -1.36 -9.35
N ILE A 24 7.22 -2.21 -9.91
CA ILE A 24 6.87 -3.52 -9.36
C ILE A 24 7.67 -4.57 -10.14
N PHE A 25 8.54 -5.29 -9.43
CA PHE A 25 9.28 -6.40 -9.99
C PHE A 25 8.54 -7.70 -9.68
N LEU A 26 8.32 -8.50 -10.71
CA LEU A 26 7.71 -9.81 -10.58
C LEU A 26 8.77 -10.88 -10.29
N VAL A 27 8.35 -12.02 -9.74
CA VAL A 27 9.24 -13.15 -9.43
C VAL A 27 9.94 -13.72 -10.66
N ASN A 28 9.36 -13.55 -11.85
CA ASN A 28 9.96 -13.96 -13.12
C ASN A 28 10.90 -12.90 -13.74
N GLY A 29 11.14 -11.79 -13.03
CA GLY A 29 12.04 -10.71 -13.47
C GLY A 29 11.39 -9.62 -14.33
N ILE A 30 10.11 -9.76 -14.71
CA ILE A 30 9.40 -8.69 -15.43
C ILE A 30 9.23 -7.47 -14.52
N LYS A 31 9.46 -6.28 -15.08
CA LYS A 31 9.26 -5.00 -14.40
C LYS A 31 7.99 -4.33 -14.93
N LEU A 32 7.06 -4.04 -14.02
CA LEU A 32 5.90 -3.20 -14.28
C LEU A 32 6.15 -1.81 -13.70
N GLN A 33 5.66 -0.78 -14.37
CA GLN A 33 5.75 0.61 -13.90
C GLN A 33 4.38 1.28 -13.96
N GLY A 34 4.10 2.10 -12.97
CA GLY A 34 2.81 2.77 -12.87
C GLY A 34 2.61 3.42 -11.50
N LYS A 35 1.36 3.66 -11.14
CA LYS A 35 0.94 4.15 -9.82
C LYS A 35 -0.05 3.19 -9.20
N ILE A 36 -0.01 3.01 -7.89
CA ILE A 36 -1.00 2.18 -7.20
C ILE A 36 -2.31 2.95 -7.14
N GLN A 37 -3.34 2.41 -7.80
CA GLN A 37 -4.69 2.97 -7.79
C GLN A 37 -5.48 2.46 -6.58
N SER A 38 -5.43 1.15 -6.33
CA SER A 38 -6.03 0.47 -5.18
C SER A 38 -5.32 -0.85 -4.89
N PHE A 39 -5.62 -1.47 -3.76
CA PHE A 39 -5.14 -2.80 -3.40
C PHE A 39 -6.10 -3.45 -2.40
N ASP A 40 -6.06 -4.78 -2.33
CA ASP A 40 -6.72 -5.56 -1.29
C ASP A 40 -5.70 -6.53 -0.65
N GLN A 41 -6.17 -7.58 0.03
CA GLN A 41 -5.31 -8.58 0.65
C GLN A 41 -4.40 -9.32 -0.37
N PHE A 42 -4.83 -9.53 -1.61
CA PHE A 42 -4.17 -10.43 -2.57
C PHE A 42 -3.68 -9.75 -3.86
N VAL A 43 -4.23 -8.59 -4.23
CA VAL A 43 -3.92 -7.91 -5.49
C VAL A 43 -3.59 -6.43 -5.29
N ILE A 44 -2.88 -5.87 -6.28
CA ILE A 44 -2.65 -4.44 -6.46
C ILE A 44 -3.20 -4.05 -7.83
N LEU A 45 -3.99 -2.99 -7.89
CA LEU A 45 -4.40 -2.35 -9.14
C LEU A 45 -3.37 -1.29 -9.50
N LEU A 46 -2.62 -1.53 -10.57
CA LEU A 46 -1.56 -0.66 -11.07
C LEU A 46 -2.07 0.11 -12.30
N GLU A 47 -2.06 1.44 -12.21
CA GLU A 47 -2.41 2.35 -13.29
C GLU A 47 -1.16 2.73 -14.10
N ASN A 48 -1.20 2.50 -15.42
CA ASN A 48 -0.24 3.05 -16.38
C ASN A 48 -0.97 3.67 -17.59
N THR A 49 -0.83 3.10 -18.80
CA THR A 49 -1.72 3.38 -19.94
C THR A 49 -3.12 2.81 -19.71
N VAL A 50 -3.21 1.69 -18.98
CA VAL A 50 -4.46 1.05 -18.56
C VAL A 50 -4.38 0.65 -17.08
N ASN A 51 -5.51 0.27 -16.50
CA ASN A 51 -5.53 -0.31 -15.16
C ASN A 51 -5.34 -1.82 -15.28
N GLN A 52 -4.28 -2.35 -14.66
CA GLN A 52 -3.98 -3.78 -14.65
C GLN A 52 -3.92 -4.31 -13.22
N MET A 53 -4.51 -5.47 -13.01
CA MET A 53 -4.49 -6.17 -11.73
C MET A 53 -3.22 -7.03 -11.63
N VAL A 54 -2.47 -6.87 -10.54
CA VAL A 54 -1.23 -7.61 -10.28
C VAL A 54 -1.41 -8.42 -9.00
N TYR A 55 -1.30 -9.75 -9.08
CA TYR A 55 -1.37 -10.63 -7.92
C TYR A 55 -0.09 -10.55 -7.07
N LYS A 56 -0.23 -10.36 -5.76
CA LYS A 56 0.89 -10.21 -4.83
C LYS A 56 1.83 -11.42 -4.80
N HIS A 57 1.32 -12.63 -5.03
CA HIS A 57 2.18 -13.83 -5.07
C HIS A 57 3.17 -13.81 -6.24
N ALA A 58 2.88 -13.05 -7.29
CA ALA A 58 3.76 -12.90 -8.45
C ALA A 58 4.75 -11.73 -8.28
N ILE A 59 4.61 -10.92 -7.24
CA ILE A 59 5.46 -9.75 -6.97
C ILE A 59 6.64 -10.20 -6.10
N SER A 60 7.86 -9.87 -6.53
CA SER A 60 9.06 -10.00 -5.70
C SER A 60 9.33 -8.73 -4.90
N THR A 61 9.21 -7.56 -5.53
CA THR A 61 9.60 -6.28 -4.92
C THR A 61 8.76 -5.11 -5.42
N VAL A 62 8.48 -4.14 -4.55
CA VAL A 62 7.84 -2.85 -4.91
C VAL A 62 8.81 -1.72 -4.54
N VAL A 63 9.25 -0.95 -5.53
CA VAL A 63 10.24 0.11 -5.36
C VAL A 63 9.62 1.46 -5.72
N PRO A 64 9.51 2.41 -4.78
CA PRO A 64 9.01 3.75 -5.07
C PRO A 64 10.06 4.61 -5.78
N ALA A 65 9.60 5.54 -6.64
CA ALA A 65 10.48 6.48 -7.33
C ALA A 65 11.13 7.53 -6.41
N ARG A 66 10.62 7.67 -5.19
CA ARG A 66 11.19 8.52 -4.13
C ARG A 66 11.00 7.86 -2.77
N ALA A 67 11.80 8.29 -1.80
CA ALA A 67 11.63 7.87 -0.42
C ALA A 67 10.22 8.20 0.08
N VAL A 68 9.66 7.29 0.87
CA VAL A 68 8.34 7.41 1.49
C VAL A 68 8.55 7.43 2.98
N ASN A 69 7.92 8.38 3.66
CA ASN A 69 8.11 8.59 5.08
C ASN A 69 6.98 7.91 5.86
N PHE A 70 7.24 6.70 6.39
CA PHE A 70 6.21 5.87 7.04
C PHE A 70 5.93 6.24 8.50
N GLN A 71 6.74 7.12 9.10
CA GLN A 71 6.61 7.54 10.50
C GLN A 71 5.29 8.27 10.81
N GLY A 72 4.63 8.86 9.81
CA GLY A 72 3.35 9.55 9.99
C GLY A 72 2.10 8.65 9.91
N VAL A 73 2.22 7.38 9.48
CA VAL A 73 1.07 6.48 9.27
C VAL A 73 0.86 5.50 10.44
N LEU A 74 1.86 5.32 11.30
CA LEU A 74 1.78 4.44 12.47
C LEU A 74 1.07 5.09 13.68
N GLY A 75 0.61 6.34 13.54
CA GLY A 75 0.18 7.19 14.66
C GLY A 75 -1.26 7.71 14.62
N ASP A 76 -2.13 7.22 13.73
CA ASP A 76 -3.47 7.82 13.56
C ASP A 76 -4.58 6.80 13.27
N ASP A 77 -4.73 5.81 14.16
CA ASP A 77 -5.84 4.85 14.14
C ASP A 77 -6.51 4.72 15.53
N ASN A 78 -6.48 5.82 16.30
CA ASN A 78 -6.99 5.87 17.68
C ASN A 78 -8.07 6.95 17.88
N SER A 79 -8.89 7.21 16.86
CA SER A 79 -10.15 7.95 17.00
C SER A 79 -11.34 6.98 16.93
N GLU A 80 -11.46 6.11 17.92
CA GLU A 80 -12.78 5.59 18.31
C GLU A 80 -13.49 6.75 19.02
N GLU A 81 -14.50 7.34 18.37
CA GLU A 81 -15.45 8.24 19.02
C GLU A 81 -16.16 7.45 20.15
N PRO A 82 -16.12 7.89 21.42
CA PRO A 82 -16.95 7.26 22.44
C PRO A 82 -18.41 7.58 22.15
N GLU A 83 -19.23 6.53 21.98
CA GLU A 83 -20.69 6.66 21.93
C GLU A 83 -21.17 7.46 23.15
N ALA A 84 -21.72 8.63 22.89
CA ALA A 84 -22.35 9.44 23.91
C ALA A 84 -23.67 8.78 24.33
N GLY A 85 -23.75 8.43 25.61
CA GLY A 85 -25.02 8.47 26.33
C GLY A 85 -25.48 7.16 26.94
N ASN A 86 -25.07 6.92 28.18
CA ASN A 86 -25.95 6.29 29.15
C ASN A 86 -25.90 7.10 30.45
N VAL A 87 -26.85 8.02 30.59
CA VAL A 87 -27.31 8.60 31.88
C VAL A 87 -28.81 8.47 31.89
#